data_AF-A0A7C6SJ45-F1
#
_entry.id   AF-A0A7C6SJ45-F1
#
_cell.length_a   1.000
_cell.length_b   1.000
_cell.length_c   1.000
_cell.angle_alpha   90.00
_cell.angle_beta   90.00
_cell.angle_gamma   90.00
#
_symmetry.space_group_name_H-M   'P 1'
#
loop_
_entity.id
_entity.type
_entity.pdbx_description
1 polymer ?
#
loop_
_entity_poly.entity_id
_entity_poly.type
_entity_poly.pdbx_seq_one_letter_code
_entity_poly.pdbx_strand_id
1 'polypeptide(L)'
;MVIEKDILSLKDVAELCGTTNSNVSNWRTRDSKFPAPFTETAAGPVWKAEDIVTYLQKKFKDEYDAIASGNLSSKRVAVIGRARGGKSFFISRFVYDRKGFITLFCGNNKDKTACPIYVKISEYITLESFVFHSNFNSIYSGEEENDDELRELNARVTALLDHSYSQDNVAAMKEIEATIAEMRKFEEKYSSRRNSNTYIDTYQRPSDFCKSLLRSCKLGTIEIVDTPGVSGNVEAAKISKSDIYIFVLRPDNSDEATTLYKIVESIKADVATSKVAFLYKTEGIYSSKEEYEEAREEVHEDMAAYNELFEGLKGNIISTDIDLLNPAGHCIAFPTMNKVNLSFQEEIFLEDVSKKMIEAFKPMDESERDASFAQLISSNEDAKGFVIEIMRNIPAHDLGTSDVTYSTDAVISGNHDRVMTKDNYRFHNDLRTAYAKESRLLNDYFSTFKAEDYPEEWKQIIIKYVYRKLSASVRADRGLGVGTHPWEEYPARTMLIEESIFADKILEYIADEDERSINEPYRRALRESNISSATWNCVGCINDEDSLTKLAIVKECLLNVRVSSRQEMVLCRYVGGLRKIAQYRILEKLE
;
A
#
# COMPACT_ATOMS: atom_id res chain seq x y z
N MET A 1 -11.66 22.77 -9.49
CA MET A 1 -12.78 21.96 -10.02
C MET A 1 -12.41 20.48 -9.90
N VAL A 2 -13.25 19.67 -9.29
CA VAL A 2 -12.99 18.22 -9.14
C VAL A 2 -13.72 17.48 -10.26
N ILE A 3 -13.00 16.67 -11.02
CA ILE A 3 -13.60 15.82 -12.06
C ILE A 3 -13.85 14.45 -11.44
N GLU A 4 -15.12 14.08 -11.25
CA GLU A 4 -15.53 12.84 -10.58
C GLU A 4 -15.50 11.60 -11.48
N LYS A 5 -15.25 11.78 -12.79
CA LYS A 5 -15.28 10.72 -13.80
C LYS A 5 -13.94 10.64 -14.52
N ASP A 6 -13.39 9.43 -14.65
CA ASP A 6 -12.16 9.19 -15.42
C ASP A 6 -12.37 9.35 -16.94
N ILE A 7 -13.60 9.10 -17.39
CA ILE A 7 -14.01 9.22 -18.78
C ILE A 7 -15.17 10.22 -18.88
N LEU A 8 -14.99 11.22 -19.72
CA LEU A 8 -15.93 12.30 -19.96
C LEU A 8 -16.58 12.11 -21.32
N SER A 9 -17.91 12.06 -21.35
CA SER A 9 -18.67 12.22 -22.59
C SER A 9 -18.63 13.68 -23.05
N LEU A 10 -19.06 13.92 -24.29
CA LEU A 10 -19.19 15.26 -24.84
C LEU A 10 -20.07 16.17 -23.96
N LYS A 11 -21.11 15.60 -23.35
CA LYS A 11 -21.97 16.31 -22.39
C LYS A 11 -21.22 16.63 -21.11
N ASP A 12 -20.47 15.68 -20.57
CA ASP A 12 -19.70 15.88 -19.34
C ASP A 12 -18.65 16.99 -19.53
N VAL A 13 -17.95 17.01 -20.67
CA VAL A 13 -16.98 18.08 -20.99
C VAL A 13 -17.68 19.43 -21.13
N ALA A 14 -18.86 19.48 -21.74
CA ALA A 14 -19.62 20.72 -21.89
C ALA A 14 -20.07 21.27 -20.53
N GLU A 15 -20.62 20.41 -19.68
CA GLU A 15 -21.04 20.74 -18.31
C GLU A 15 -19.84 21.21 -17.47
N LEU A 16 -18.73 20.48 -17.53
CA LEU A 16 -17.47 20.80 -16.86
C LEU A 16 -16.95 22.19 -17.22
N CYS A 17 -17.06 22.58 -18.49
CA CYS A 17 -16.56 23.87 -18.98
C CYS A 17 -17.62 24.99 -18.93
N GLY A 18 -18.78 24.76 -18.32
CA GLY A 18 -19.90 25.72 -18.29
C GLY A 18 -20.36 26.14 -19.69
N THR A 19 -20.31 25.24 -20.66
CA THR A 19 -20.58 25.51 -22.08
C THR A 19 -21.59 24.53 -22.68
N THR A 20 -21.82 24.63 -24.00
CA THR A 20 -22.76 23.76 -24.71
C THR A 20 -22.06 22.62 -25.44
N ASN A 21 -22.75 21.51 -25.64
CA ASN A 21 -22.29 20.37 -26.45
C ASN A 21 -21.77 20.82 -27.83
N SER A 22 -22.48 21.74 -28.47
CA SER A 22 -22.09 22.29 -29.77
C SER A 22 -20.74 23.01 -29.74
N ASN A 23 -20.40 23.70 -28.65
CA ASN A 23 -19.10 24.34 -28.50
C ASN A 23 -17.97 23.34 -28.34
N VAL A 24 -18.19 22.26 -27.59
CA VAL A 24 -17.19 21.18 -27.46
C VAL A 24 -16.97 20.47 -28.81
N SER A 25 -18.05 20.21 -29.57
CA SER A 25 -17.95 19.70 -30.95
C SER A 25 -17.16 20.64 -31.87
N ASN A 26 -17.32 21.95 -31.70
CA ASN A 26 -16.55 22.95 -32.45
C ASN A 26 -15.07 22.95 -32.05
N TRP A 27 -14.75 22.79 -30.76
CA TRP A 27 -13.35 22.65 -30.33
C TRP A 27 -12.71 21.42 -30.95
N ARG A 28 -13.40 20.28 -30.93
CA ARG A 28 -12.93 19.05 -31.57
C ARG A 28 -12.57 19.24 -33.05
N THR A 29 -13.35 20.03 -33.79
CA THR A 29 -13.18 20.20 -35.24
C THR A 29 -12.24 21.34 -35.62
N ARG A 30 -12.12 22.37 -34.78
CA ARG A 30 -11.44 23.64 -35.14
C ARG A 30 -10.25 23.98 -34.26
N ASP A 31 -10.18 23.43 -33.05
CA ASP A 31 -9.06 23.63 -32.14
C ASP A 31 -8.13 22.42 -32.23
N SER A 32 -7.03 22.57 -32.98
CA SER A 32 -6.05 21.51 -33.18
C SER A 32 -5.36 21.06 -31.88
N LYS A 33 -5.54 21.79 -30.78
CA LYS A 33 -5.01 21.44 -29.46
C LYS A 33 -6.01 20.69 -28.60
N PHE A 34 -7.29 20.62 -28.99
CA PHE A 34 -8.29 19.82 -28.30
C PHE A 34 -7.94 18.33 -28.43
N PRO A 35 -7.98 17.56 -27.33
CA PRO A 35 -7.51 16.18 -27.36
C PRO A 35 -8.38 15.31 -28.28
N ALA A 36 -7.74 14.37 -28.95
CA ALA A 36 -8.46 13.32 -29.67
C ALA A 36 -9.30 12.51 -28.67
N PRO A 37 -10.51 12.05 -29.07
CA PRO A 37 -11.32 11.20 -28.20
C PRO A 37 -10.56 9.91 -27.89
N PHE A 38 -10.63 9.49 -26.62
CA PHE A 38 -10.10 8.22 -26.14
C PHE A 38 -10.77 7.03 -26.84
N THR A 39 -12.07 7.12 -27.13
CA THR A 39 -12.83 6.15 -27.92
C THR A 39 -14.05 6.81 -28.57
N GLU A 40 -14.42 6.34 -29.75
CA GLU A 40 -15.71 6.64 -30.40
C GLU A 40 -16.69 5.50 -30.11
N THR A 41 -17.75 5.79 -29.34
CA THR A 41 -18.79 4.80 -29.00
C THR A 41 -20.05 5.03 -29.82
N ALA A 42 -20.98 4.08 -29.81
CA ALA A 42 -22.30 4.26 -30.42
C ALA A 42 -23.10 5.45 -29.81
N ALA A 43 -22.78 5.85 -28.58
CA ALA A 43 -23.37 7.01 -27.90
C ALA A 43 -22.60 8.33 -28.14
N GLY A 44 -21.48 8.27 -28.87
CA GLY A 44 -20.61 9.41 -29.19
C GLY A 44 -19.19 9.29 -28.65
N PRO A 45 -18.35 10.31 -28.91
CA PRO A 45 -16.95 10.34 -28.47
C PRO A 45 -16.85 10.52 -26.96
N VAL A 46 -15.84 9.89 -26.37
CA VAL A 46 -15.48 10.03 -24.97
C VAL A 46 -13.99 10.34 -24.82
N TRP A 47 -13.62 11.08 -23.78
CA TRP A 47 -12.25 11.52 -23.48
C TRP A 47 -11.83 11.07 -22.10
N LYS A 48 -10.53 10.92 -21.86
CA LYS A 48 -10.05 10.82 -20.49
C LYS A 48 -10.11 12.18 -19.82
N ALA A 49 -10.38 12.19 -18.52
CA ALA A 49 -10.40 13.40 -17.72
C ALA A 49 -9.05 14.14 -17.75
N GLU A 50 -7.93 13.41 -17.68
CA GLU A 50 -6.57 13.97 -17.71
C GLU A 50 -6.28 14.77 -19.00
N ASP A 51 -6.72 14.27 -20.15
CA ASP A 51 -6.52 14.92 -21.45
C ASP A 51 -7.29 16.24 -21.54
N ILE A 52 -8.53 16.21 -21.05
CA ILE A 52 -9.40 17.39 -20.99
C ILE A 52 -8.85 18.41 -20.00
N VAL A 53 -8.42 17.99 -18.81
CA VAL A 53 -7.77 18.86 -17.81
C VAL A 53 -6.53 19.53 -18.38
N THR A 54 -5.64 18.75 -19.01
CA THR A 54 -4.40 19.25 -19.61
C THR A 54 -4.69 20.29 -20.68
N TYR A 55 -5.70 20.05 -21.52
CA TYR A 55 -6.13 21.01 -22.52
C TYR A 55 -6.70 22.29 -21.90
N LEU A 56 -7.55 22.19 -20.87
CA LEU A 56 -8.15 23.35 -20.20
C LEU A 56 -7.12 24.21 -19.49
N GLN A 57 -6.17 23.61 -18.77
CA GLN A 57 -5.05 24.31 -18.13
C GLN A 57 -4.23 25.11 -19.15
N LYS A 58 -3.97 24.53 -20.33
CA LYS A 58 -3.21 25.19 -21.40
C LYS A 58 -4.01 26.26 -22.13
N LYS A 59 -5.33 26.07 -22.29
CA LYS A 59 -6.21 26.99 -23.01
C LYS A 59 -6.54 28.24 -22.19
N PHE A 60 -6.70 28.09 -20.88
CA PHE A 60 -7.18 29.16 -19.99
C PHE A 60 -6.13 29.66 -19.00
N LYS A 61 -4.83 29.53 -19.33
CA LYS A 61 -3.63 30.00 -18.59
C LYS A 61 -3.92 30.56 -17.19
N ASP A 62 -3.60 29.76 -16.18
CA ASP A 62 -3.52 30.11 -14.75
C ASP A 62 -4.84 30.36 -13.99
N GLU A 63 -6.03 30.25 -14.61
CA GLU A 63 -7.32 30.36 -13.90
C GLU A 63 -8.04 29.01 -13.64
N TYR A 64 -7.55 27.89 -14.18
CA TYR A 64 -8.21 26.58 -14.09
C TYR A 64 -7.40 25.56 -13.29
N ASP A 65 -7.70 25.44 -12.00
CA ASP A 65 -7.17 24.39 -11.12
C ASP A 65 -8.12 23.18 -11.13
N ALA A 66 -7.92 22.27 -12.10
CA ALA A 66 -8.68 21.03 -12.22
C ALA A 66 -7.76 19.84 -11.95
N ILE A 67 -8.07 19.03 -10.92
CA ILE A 67 -7.32 17.83 -10.57
C ILE A 67 -8.09 16.64 -11.13
N ALA A 68 -7.47 15.92 -12.09
CA ALA A 68 -7.95 14.61 -12.52
C ALA A 68 -7.67 13.60 -11.39
N SER A 69 -8.73 12.98 -10.92
CA SER A 69 -8.82 12.14 -9.74
C SER A 69 -8.07 10.80 -9.82
N GLY A 70 -7.88 10.25 -11.02
CA GLY A 70 -7.12 9.01 -11.26
C GLY A 70 -5.63 9.08 -10.89
N ASN A 71 -5.09 10.29 -10.66
CA ASN A 71 -3.69 10.53 -10.28
C ASN A 71 -3.50 10.88 -8.80
N LEU A 72 -4.53 10.80 -7.97
CA LEU A 72 -4.39 11.16 -6.55
C LEU A 72 -3.78 10.03 -5.73
N SER A 73 -2.72 10.37 -4.99
CA SER A 73 -1.99 9.46 -4.12
C SER A 73 -2.90 8.69 -3.15
N SER A 74 -2.52 7.44 -2.88
CA SER A 74 -3.19 6.57 -1.91
C SER A 74 -2.33 6.40 -0.66
N LYS A 75 -2.98 6.26 0.49
CA LYS A 75 -2.34 5.94 1.77
C LYS A 75 -2.95 4.71 2.40
N ARG A 76 -2.12 3.92 3.08
CA ARG A 76 -2.47 2.63 3.64
C ARG A 76 -2.37 2.61 5.16
N VAL A 77 -3.40 2.10 5.81
CA VAL A 77 -3.52 1.98 7.27
C VAL A 77 -3.62 0.50 7.63
N ALA A 78 -2.75 -0.01 8.50
CA ALA A 78 -2.91 -1.35 9.07
C ALA A 78 -3.58 -1.27 10.44
N VAL A 79 -4.68 -1.99 10.65
CA VAL A 79 -5.35 -2.09 11.96
C VAL A 79 -5.12 -3.48 12.54
N ILE A 80 -4.41 -3.54 13.66
CA ILE A 80 -3.87 -4.75 14.28
C ILE A 80 -4.39 -4.86 15.69
N GLY A 81 -4.66 -6.07 16.15
CA GLY A 81 -5.07 -6.33 17.52
C GLY A 81 -5.85 -7.63 17.63
N ARG A 82 -6.11 -8.06 18.86
CA ARG A 82 -6.83 -9.31 19.12
C ARG A 82 -8.25 -9.29 18.57
N ALA A 83 -8.83 -10.48 18.49
CA ALA A 83 -10.24 -10.64 18.14
C ALA A 83 -11.12 -9.82 19.11
N ARG A 84 -12.23 -9.27 18.61
CA ARG A 84 -13.22 -8.51 19.40
C ARG A 84 -12.68 -7.24 20.07
N GLY A 85 -11.50 -6.76 19.67
CA GLY A 85 -10.89 -5.52 20.20
C GLY A 85 -11.61 -4.23 19.78
N GLY A 86 -12.52 -4.29 18.80
CA GLY A 86 -13.21 -3.11 18.26
C GLY A 86 -12.65 -2.60 16.93
N LYS A 87 -11.73 -3.35 16.29
CA LYS A 87 -11.10 -2.98 15.00
C LYS A 87 -12.11 -2.57 13.92
N SER A 88 -13.04 -3.46 13.57
CA SER A 88 -14.04 -3.18 12.53
C SER A 88 -15.04 -2.07 12.94
N PHE A 89 -15.24 -1.84 14.24
CA PHE A 89 -16.01 -0.69 14.74
C PHE A 89 -15.27 0.62 14.53
N PHE A 90 -13.96 0.68 14.83
CA PHE A 90 -13.12 1.82 14.50
C PHE A 90 -13.16 2.13 12.99
N ILE A 91 -12.98 1.10 12.14
CA ILE A 91 -12.98 1.24 10.68
C ILE A 91 -14.33 1.78 10.17
N SER A 92 -15.45 1.40 10.81
CA SER A 92 -16.78 1.90 10.45
C SER A 92 -16.91 3.43 10.50
N ARG A 93 -16.02 4.15 11.21
CA ARG A 93 -16.01 5.62 11.26
C ARG A 93 -15.45 6.27 10.01
N PHE A 94 -14.74 5.53 9.17
CA PHE A 94 -14.20 6.02 7.92
C PHE A 94 -15.18 5.89 6.75
N VAL A 95 -16.21 5.05 6.87
CA VAL A 95 -17.14 4.74 5.77
C VAL A 95 -18.46 5.47 5.92
N TYR A 96 -19.12 5.73 4.79
CA TYR A 96 -20.40 6.43 4.72
C TYR A 96 -21.53 5.57 5.29
N ASP A 97 -21.77 4.37 4.73
CA ASP A 97 -22.78 3.45 5.24
C ASP A 97 -22.24 2.62 6.43
N ARG A 98 -22.15 3.29 7.59
CA ARG A 98 -21.68 2.68 8.84
C ARG A 98 -22.50 1.47 9.24
N LYS A 99 -23.82 1.53 9.06
CA LYS A 99 -24.74 0.48 9.52
C LYS A 99 -24.62 -0.77 8.66
N GLY A 100 -24.55 -0.63 7.33
CA GLY A 100 -24.29 -1.74 6.43
C GLY A 100 -22.93 -2.36 6.68
N PHE A 101 -21.88 -1.53 6.82
CA PHE A 101 -20.54 -2.01 7.12
C PHE A 101 -20.47 -2.80 8.44
N ILE A 102 -21.03 -2.29 9.53
CA ILE A 102 -21.11 -2.99 10.82
C ILE A 102 -21.90 -4.30 10.67
N THR A 103 -23.00 -4.28 9.93
CA THR A 103 -23.81 -5.49 9.70
C THR A 103 -23.03 -6.56 8.95
N LEU A 104 -22.18 -6.16 8.01
CA LEU A 104 -21.40 -7.06 7.17
C LEU A 104 -20.12 -7.56 7.86
N PHE A 105 -19.42 -6.73 8.63
CA PHE A 105 -18.09 -7.07 9.15
C PHE A 105 -17.99 -7.16 10.69
N CYS A 106 -18.94 -6.61 11.46
CA CYS A 106 -18.92 -6.75 12.92
C CYS A 106 -19.71 -7.99 13.40
N GLY A 107 -19.10 -8.75 14.31
CA GLY A 107 -19.60 -10.06 14.76
C GLY A 107 -20.50 -10.10 15.99
N ASN A 108 -20.90 -8.97 16.60
CA ASN A 108 -21.65 -8.98 17.88
C ASN A 108 -21.08 -10.02 18.89
N ASN A 109 -19.79 -9.93 19.18
CA ASN A 109 -19.01 -10.87 20.03
C ASN A 109 -18.69 -12.26 19.43
N LYS A 110 -18.93 -12.49 18.14
CA LYS A 110 -18.38 -13.62 17.39
C LYS A 110 -17.15 -13.19 16.58
N ASP A 111 -16.22 -14.12 16.36
CA ASP A 111 -15.07 -13.90 15.49
C ASP A 111 -15.57 -13.97 14.05
N LYS A 112 -15.63 -12.80 13.40
CA LYS A 112 -16.25 -12.64 12.07
C LYS A 112 -15.23 -12.45 10.95
N THR A 113 -14.14 -11.72 11.23
CA THR A 113 -13.04 -11.50 10.29
C THR A 113 -12.17 -12.76 10.18
N ALA A 114 -12.54 -13.67 9.28
CA ALA A 114 -11.82 -14.94 9.03
C ALA A 114 -10.59 -14.79 8.11
N CYS A 115 -10.53 -13.70 7.35
CA CYS A 115 -9.42 -13.31 6.50
C CYS A 115 -9.21 -11.80 6.56
N PRO A 116 -8.05 -11.28 6.12
CA PRO A 116 -7.85 -9.85 5.95
C PRO A 116 -8.93 -9.22 5.07
N ILE A 117 -9.37 -8.03 5.46
CA ILE A 117 -10.31 -7.21 4.69
C ILE A 117 -9.59 -5.91 4.32
N TYR A 118 -9.53 -5.59 3.03
CA TYR A 118 -8.93 -4.38 2.51
C TYR A 118 -10.06 -3.39 2.20
N VAL A 119 -10.15 -2.34 3.01
CA VAL A 119 -11.22 -1.35 2.96
C VAL A 119 -10.74 -0.14 2.18
N LYS A 120 -11.08 -0.11 0.89
CA LYS A 120 -10.70 0.95 -0.06
C LYS A 120 -11.76 2.04 0.00
N ILE A 121 -11.38 3.21 0.48
CA ILE A 121 -12.29 4.33 0.74
C ILE A 121 -11.95 5.50 -0.17
N SER A 122 -12.90 5.92 -1.00
CA SER A 122 -12.68 6.99 -1.96
C SER A 122 -13.97 7.74 -2.32
N GLU A 123 -13.87 9.05 -2.57
CA GLU A 123 -14.99 9.86 -3.07
C GLU A 123 -15.46 9.39 -4.47
N TYR A 124 -14.69 8.57 -5.20
CA TYR A 124 -15.04 8.03 -6.53
C TYR A 124 -15.96 6.80 -6.48
N ILE A 125 -16.10 6.17 -5.32
CA ILE A 125 -16.89 4.96 -5.20
C ILE A 125 -18.37 5.35 -5.23
N THR A 126 -19.06 4.97 -6.30
CA THR A 126 -20.48 5.29 -6.47
C THR A 126 -21.39 4.26 -5.80
N LEU A 127 -20.97 2.99 -5.80
CA LEU A 127 -21.69 1.86 -5.22
C LEU A 127 -20.76 1.10 -4.26
N GLU A 128 -21.23 0.94 -3.03
CA GLU A 128 -20.49 0.22 -1.99
C GLU A 128 -20.60 -1.29 -2.22
N SER A 129 -19.46 -1.97 -2.30
CA SER A 129 -19.37 -3.36 -2.73
C SER A 129 -18.19 -4.09 -2.11
N PHE A 130 -18.15 -5.41 -2.27
CA PHE A 130 -17.04 -6.26 -1.88
C PHE A 130 -16.75 -7.38 -2.89
N VAL A 131 -15.50 -7.82 -2.95
CA VAL A 131 -15.01 -8.88 -3.84
C VAL A 131 -14.17 -9.87 -3.02
N PHE A 132 -14.44 -11.16 -3.21
CA PHE A 132 -13.68 -12.23 -2.57
C PHE A 132 -12.54 -12.71 -3.46
N HIS A 133 -11.34 -12.82 -2.89
CA HIS A 133 -10.14 -13.28 -3.59
C HIS A 133 -9.48 -14.43 -2.85
N SER A 134 -9.03 -15.43 -3.60
CA SER A 134 -8.25 -16.55 -3.08
C SER A 134 -7.47 -17.24 -4.19
N ASN A 135 -6.27 -17.72 -3.86
CA ASN A 135 -5.51 -18.65 -4.71
C ASN A 135 -5.64 -20.12 -4.27
N PHE A 136 -6.63 -20.47 -3.44
CA PHE A 136 -6.80 -21.81 -2.88
C PHE A 136 -6.80 -22.91 -3.96
N ASN A 137 -7.58 -22.73 -5.03
CA ASN A 137 -7.67 -23.71 -6.12
C ASN A 137 -6.36 -23.91 -6.90
N SER A 138 -5.40 -22.97 -6.78
CA SER A 138 -4.07 -23.12 -7.37
C SER A 138 -3.10 -23.94 -6.50
N ILE A 139 -3.45 -24.20 -5.25
CA ILE A 139 -2.62 -24.92 -4.27
C ILE A 139 -3.25 -26.28 -3.93
N TYR A 140 -4.58 -26.35 -3.90
CA TYR A 140 -5.36 -27.52 -3.52
C TYR A 140 -6.32 -27.88 -4.64
N SER A 141 -6.14 -29.06 -5.24
CA SER A 141 -6.96 -29.56 -6.35
C SER A 141 -7.59 -30.90 -5.99
N GLY A 142 -8.91 -30.94 -5.83
CA GLY A 142 -9.66 -32.18 -5.58
C GLY A 142 -9.62 -33.17 -6.76
N GLU A 143 -9.28 -32.70 -7.97
CA GLU A 143 -9.00 -33.59 -9.09
C GLU A 143 -7.65 -34.31 -8.91
N GLU A 144 -6.60 -33.57 -8.57
CA GLU A 144 -5.26 -34.16 -8.35
C GLU A 144 -5.24 -35.07 -7.12
N GLU A 145 -5.94 -34.70 -6.05
CA GLU A 145 -6.00 -35.47 -4.81
C GLU A 145 -7.00 -36.64 -4.86
N ASN A 146 -7.83 -36.76 -5.91
CA ASN A 146 -9.00 -37.64 -5.92
C ASN A 146 -9.89 -37.49 -4.67
N ASP A 147 -10.11 -36.24 -4.23
CA ASP A 147 -10.87 -35.89 -3.03
C ASP A 147 -12.16 -35.16 -3.46
N ASP A 148 -13.30 -35.84 -3.36
CA ASP A 148 -14.59 -35.33 -3.82
C ASP A 148 -15.08 -34.14 -2.99
N GLU A 149 -14.80 -34.13 -1.67
CA GLU A 149 -15.12 -32.99 -0.80
C GLU A 149 -14.28 -31.76 -1.20
N LEU A 150 -13.00 -31.96 -1.51
CA LEU A 150 -12.15 -30.89 -2.02
C LEU A 150 -12.59 -30.39 -3.39
N ARG A 151 -13.09 -31.27 -4.27
CA ARG A 151 -13.61 -30.88 -5.60
C ARG A 151 -14.86 -30.02 -5.47
N GLU A 152 -15.77 -30.37 -4.57
CA GLU A 152 -16.96 -29.57 -4.28
C GLU A 152 -16.59 -28.21 -3.68
N LEU A 153 -15.60 -28.17 -2.78
CA LEU A 153 -15.05 -26.92 -2.27
C LEU A 153 -14.39 -26.08 -3.37
N ASN A 154 -13.60 -26.68 -4.28
CA ASN A 154 -12.97 -25.98 -5.39
C ASN A 154 -14.02 -25.32 -6.31
N ALA A 155 -15.13 -26.00 -6.59
CA ALA A 155 -16.24 -25.45 -7.37
C ALA A 155 -16.90 -24.26 -6.67
N ARG A 156 -17.16 -24.37 -5.36
CA ARG A 156 -17.71 -23.28 -4.55
C ARG A 156 -16.79 -22.06 -4.49
N VAL A 157 -15.48 -22.27 -4.29
CA VAL A 157 -14.49 -21.19 -4.35
C VAL A 157 -14.55 -20.50 -5.70
N THR A 158 -14.54 -21.25 -6.81
CA THR A 158 -14.61 -20.69 -8.18
C THR A 158 -15.85 -19.83 -8.39
N ALA A 159 -17.01 -20.25 -7.87
CA ALA A 159 -18.27 -19.52 -8.01
C ALA A 159 -18.31 -18.20 -7.22
N LEU A 160 -17.43 -18.02 -6.22
CA LEU A 160 -17.36 -16.83 -5.38
C LEU A 160 -16.26 -15.85 -5.80
N LEU A 161 -15.25 -16.32 -6.54
CA LEU A 161 -14.07 -15.52 -6.92
C LEU A 161 -14.41 -14.42 -7.92
N ASP A 162 -13.76 -13.26 -7.74
CA ASP A 162 -13.74 -12.14 -8.69
C ASP A 162 -15.13 -11.58 -9.08
N HIS A 163 -16.16 -11.89 -8.29
CA HIS A 163 -17.50 -11.31 -8.39
C HIS A 163 -17.64 -10.10 -7.46
N SER A 164 -18.19 -9.00 -8.00
CA SER A 164 -18.53 -7.82 -7.21
C SER A 164 -19.92 -7.98 -6.60
N TYR A 165 -19.97 -8.12 -5.27
CA TYR A 165 -21.20 -8.18 -4.50
C TYR A 165 -21.54 -6.81 -3.93
N SER A 166 -22.83 -6.43 -3.98
CA SER A 166 -23.32 -5.24 -3.29
C SER A 166 -23.15 -5.39 -1.77
N GLN A 167 -22.85 -4.30 -1.07
CA GLN A 167 -22.65 -4.30 0.40
C GLN A 167 -23.83 -4.86 1.19
N ASP A 168 -25.06 -4.71 0.69
CA ASP A 168 -26.27 -5.23 1.32
C ASP A 168 -26.45 -6.75 1.15
N ASN A 169 -25.60 -7.41 0.36
CA ASN A 169 -25.64 -8.86 0.14
C ASN A 169 -25.01 -9.66 1.30
N VAL A 170 -25.71 -9.66 2.44
CA VAL A 170 -25.33 -10.40 3.64
C VAL A 170 -25.30 -11.92 3.41
N ALA A 171 -26.10 -12.43 2.46
CA ALA A 171 -26.13 -13.85 2.14
C ALA A 171 -24.82 -14.33 1.50
N ALA A 172 -24.32 -13.59 0.49
CA ALA A 172 -23.04 -13.89 -0.15
C ALA A 172 -21.88 -13.81 0.84
N MET A 173 -21.86 -12.80 1.73
CA MET A 173 -20.82 -12.69 2.76
C MET A 173 -20.83 -13.90 3.71
N LYS A 174 -22.00 -14.38 4.14
CA LYS A 174 -22.10 -15.59 4.97
C LYS A 174 -21.58 -16.83 4.24
N GLU A 175 -21.85 -16.94 2.94
CA GLU A 175 -21.35 -18.05 2.12
C GLU A 175 -19.82 -17.99 1.97
N ILE A 176 -19.25 -16.80 1.77
CA ILE A 176 -17.81 -16.57 1.76
C ILE A 176 -17.18 -16.96 3.10
N GLU A 177 -17.74 -16.49 4.23
CA GLU A 177 -17.25 -16.85 5.57
C GLU A 177 -17.25 -18.37 5.80
N ALA A 178 -18.34 -19.04 5.42
CA ALA A 178 -18.46 -20.50 5.53
C ALA A 178 -17.42 -21.22 4.65
N THR A 179 -17.21 -20.73 3.42
CA THR A 179 -16.25 -21.28 2.48
C THR A 179 -14.81 -21.10 2.99
N ILE A 180 -14.47 -19.93 3.53
CA ILE A 180 -13.15 -19.68 4.15
C ILE A 180 -12.92 -20.64 5.32
N ALA A 181 -13.90 -20.84 6.20
CA ALA A 181 -13.77 -21.74 7.34
C ALA A 181 -13.49 -23.18 6.90
N GLU A 182 -14.08 -23.61 5.78
CA GLU A 182 -13.85 -24.94 5.21
C GLU A 182 -12.47 -25.05 4.54
N MET A 183 -12.05 -24.02 3.80
CA MET A 183 -10.69 -23.94 3.25
C MET A 183 -9.62 -24.11 4.34
N ARG A 184 -9.79 -23.47 5.51
CA ARG A 184 -8.85 -23.62 6.63
C ARG A 184 -8.71 -25.06 7.13
N LYS A 185 -9.81 -25.84 7.14
CA LYS A 185 -9.75 -27.27 7.51
C LYS A 185 -8.90 -28.08 6.55
N PHE A 186 -8.97 -27.76 5.26
CA PHE A 186 -8.16 -28.43 4.25
C PHE A 186 -6.69 -28.02 4.31
N GLU A 187 -6.39 -26.75 4.60
CA GLU A 187 -5.01 -26.31 4.85
C GLU A 187 -4.39 -27.03 6.05
N GLU A 188 -5.17 -27.22 7.13
CA GLU A 188 -4.73 -28.00 8.30
C GLU A 188 -4.51 -29.49 7.95
N LYS A 189 -5.43 -30.09 7.17
CA LYS A 189 -5.32 -31.47 6.68
C LYS A 189 -4.05 -31.67 5.84
N TYR A 190 -3.67 -30.68 5.04
CA TYR A 190 -2.53 -30.70 4.13
C TYR A 190 -1.39 -29.76 4.59
N SER A 191 -1.00 -29.87 5.87
CA SER A 191 -0.03 -28.98 6.52
C SER A 191 1.38 -28.92 5.89
N SER A 192 1.72 -29.83 4.96
CA SER A 192 2.96 -29.76 4.18
C SER A 192 2.93 -28.69 3.08
N ARG A 193 1.75 -28.15 2.75
CA ARG A 193 1.55 -27.10 1.76
C ARG A 193 1.51 -25.73 2.43
N ARG A 194 1.77 -24.70 1.63
CA ARG A 194 1.57 -23.32 2.07
C ARG A 194 0.07 -23.02 2.19
N ASN A 195 -0.30 -22.17 3.14
CA ASN A 195 -1.66 -21.65 3.25
C ASN A 195 -2.02 -20.80 2.02
N SER A 196 -3.29 -20.78 1.65
CA SER A 196 -3.80 -19.93 0.59
C SER A 196 -3.81 -18.46 1.02
N ASN A 197 -3.49 -17.60 0.06
CA ASN A 197 -3.64 -16.17 0.17
C ASN A 197 -5.11 -15.82 -0.11
N THR A 198 -5.87 -15.61 0.96
CA THR A 198 -7.31 -15.35 0.92
C THR A 198 -7.61 -14.00 1.56
N TYR A 199 -8.39 -13.16 0.90
CA TYR A 199 -8.77 -11.83 1.38
C TYR A 199 -10.05 -11.32 0.73
N ILE A 200 -10.60 -10.24 1.28
CA ILE A 200 -11.77 -9.54 0.73
C ILE A 200 -11.38 -8.09 0.47
N ASP A 201 -11.59 -7.62 -0.75
CA ASP A 201 -11.55 -6.19 -1.07
C ASP A 201 -12.95 -5.60 -0.86
N THR A 202 -13.02 -4.43 -0.24
CA THR A 202 -14.28 -3.69 -0.09
C THR A 202 -14.08 -2.27 -0.62
N TYR A 203 -15.08 -1.77 -1.32
CA TYR A 203 -15.09 -0.45 -1.92
C TYR A 203 -16.15 0.37 -1.21
N GLN A 204 -15.71 1.41 -0.50
CA GLN A 204 -16.51 2.19 0.44
C GLN A 204 -16.52 3.68 0.08
N ARG A 205 -17.67 4.33 0.26
CA ARG A 205 -17.71 5.80 0.23
C ARG A 205 -17.17 6.36 1.54
N PRO A 206 -16.50 7.53 1.54
CA PRO A 206 -15.97 8.12 2.75
C PRO A 206 -17.07 8.75 3.60
N SER A 207 -16.95 8.58 4.92
CA SER A 207 -17.64 9.41 5.91
C SER A 207 -17.16 10.87 5.85
N ASP A 208 -17.86 11.79 6.51
CA ASP A 208 -17.41 13.20 6.56
C ASP A 208 -16.05 13.37 7.25
N PHE A 209 -15.77 12.55 8.25
CA PHE A 209 -14.46 12.43 8.87
C PHE A 209 -13.39 12.02 7.84
N CYS A 210 -13.63 10.96 7.08
CA CYS A 210 -12.69 10.47 6.09
C CYS A 210 -12.53 11.45 4.91
N LYS A 211 -13.60 12.13 4.47
CA LYS A 211 -13.53 13.19 3.45
C LYS A 211 -12.60 14.32 3.90
N SER A 212 -12.69 14.72 5.16
CA SER A 212 -11.82 15.75 5.73
C SER A 212 -10.35 15.32 5.72
N LEU A 213 -10.07 14.05 6.03
CA LEU A 213 -8.72 13.47 5.90
C LEU A 213 -8.23 13.43 4.44
N LEU A 214 -9.03 12.90 3.52
CA LEU A 214 -8.68 12.85 2.09
C LEU A 214 -8.33 14.24 1.55
N ARG A 215 -9.17 15.24 1.83
CA ARG A 215 -8.98 16.61 1.35
C ARG A 215 -7.79 17.30 2.00
N SER A 216 -7.68 17.22 3.33
CA SER A 216 -6.55 17.81 4.04
C SER A 216 -5.23 17.22 3.55
N CYS A 217 -5.18 15.91 3.31
CA CYS A 217 -3.98 15.20 2.88
C CYS A 217 -3.76 15.17 1.35
N LYS A 218 -4.68 15.73 0.56
CA LYS A 218 -4.68 15.67 -0.92
C LYS A 218 -4.59 14.23 -1.46
N LEU A 219 -5.35 13.33 -0.85
CA LEU A 219 -5.40 11.91 -1.20
C LEU A 219 -6.63 11.58 -2.02
N GLY A 220 -6.51 10.60 -2.90
CA GLY A 220 -7.62 10.08 -3.70
C GLY A 220 -8.33 8.92 -3.02
N THR A 221 -7.55 8.12 -2.28
CA THR A 221 -8.04 6.91 -1.63
C THR A 221 -7.25 6.64 -0.34
N ILE A 222 -7.94 6.21 0.71
CA ILE A 222 -7.34 5.57 1.88
C ILE A 222 -7.69 4.08 1.83
N GLU A 223 -6.69 3.20 1.94
CA GLU A 223 -6.89 1.76 2.11
C GLU A 223 -6.66 1.39 3.57
N ILE A 224 -7.64 0.77 4.22
CA ILE A 224 -7.52 0.26 5.58
C ILE A 224 -7.51 -1.26 5.57
N VAL A 225 -6.46 -1.88 6.10
CA VAL A 225 -6.32 -3.33 6.23
C VAL A 225 -6.84 -3.74 7.60
N ASP A 226 -8.06 -4.30 7.65
CA ASP A 226 -8.59 -4.95 8.84
C ASP A 226 -8.00 -6.36 8.94
N THR A 227 -7.16 -6.59 9.94
CA THR A 227 -6.56 -7.90 10.18
C THR A 227 -7.52 -8.81 10.95
N PRO A 228 -7.49 -10.14 10.72
CA PRO A 228 -8.13 -11.09 11.62
C PRO A 228 -7.65 -10.88 13.06
N GLY A 229 -8.40 -11.40 14.04
CA GLY A 229 -7.92 -11.39 15.43
C GLY A 229 -6.59 -12.14 15.54
N VAL A 230 -5.52 -11.45 15.90
CA VAL A 230 -4.19 -12.05 16.01
C VAL A 230 -3.85 -12.44 17.45
N SER A 231 -3.45 -13.69 17.66
CA SER A 231 -2.98 -14.24 18.96
C SER A 231 -1.44 -14.22 19.05
N GLY A 232 -0.81 -13.22 18.42
CA GLY A 232 0.65 -13.08 18.35
C GLY A 232 1.25 -13.47 16.98
N ASN A 233 0.47 -14.15 16.13
CA ASN A 233 0.87 -14.47 14.77
C ASN A 233 0.26 -13.46 13.79
N VAL A 234 1.04 -12.45 13.42
CA VAL A 234 0.70 -11.51 12.35
C VAL A 234 1.48 -11.90 11.10
N GLU A 235 0.79 -12.00 9.97
CA GLU A 235 1.46 -12.11 8.67
C GLU A 235 2.01 -10.73 8.28
N ALA A 236 3.23 -10.43 8.72
CA ALA A 236 3.92 -9.14 8.48
C ALA A 236 3.84 -8.69 7.02
N ALA A 237 4.02 -9.62 6.07
CA ALA A 237 3.92 -9.36 4.64
C ALA A 237 2.58 -8.70 4.22
N LYS A 238 1.45 -9.07 4.86
CA LYS A 238 0.13 -8.55 4.49
C LYS A 238 -0.10 -7.11 4.93
N ILE A 239 0.54 -6.69 6.01
CA ILE A 239 0.44 -5.33 6.56
C ILE A 239 1.69 -4.49 6.30
N SER A 240 2.68 -5.04 5.59
CA SER A 240 3.89 -4.33 5.18
C SER A 240 3.54 -3.07 4.37
N LYS A 241 4.44 -2.09 4.39
CA LYS A 241 4.31 -0.83 3.64
C LYS A 241 3.14 0.08 4.03
N SER A 242 2.42 -0.17 5.13
CA SER A 242 1.40 0.76 5.61
C SER A 242 2.00 2.08 6.07
N ASP A 243 1.44 3.21 5.68
CA ASP A 243 1.89 4.54 6.11
C ASP A 243 1.73 4.73 7.62
N ILE A 244 0.71 4.08 8.20
CA ILE A 244 0.46 4.05 9.65
C ILE A 244 0.00 2.67 10.11
N TYR A 245 0.48 2.29 11.29
CA TYR A 245 0.08 1.08 12.01
C TYR A 245 -0.73 1.46 13.25
N ILE A 246 -1.93 0.90 13.39
CA ILE A 246 -2.85 1.16 14.48
C ILE A 246 -3.04 -0.11 15.27
N PHE A 247 -2.60 -0.11 16.52
CA PHE A 247 -2.75 -1.21 17.46
C PHE A 247 -3.95 -0.97 18.35
N VAL A 248 -4.95 -1.85 18.27
CA VAL A 248 -6.12 -1.81 19.14
C VAL A 248 -5.88 -2.73 20.33
N LEU A 249 -5.66 -2.11 21.49
CA LEU A 249 -5.29 -2.74 22.75
C LEU A 249 -6.45 -2.71 23.75
N ARG A 250 -6.39 -3.58 24.74
CA ARG A 250 -7.31 -3.63 25.88
C ARG A 250 -6.57 -3.48 27.20
N PRO A 251 -7.28 -3.11 28.27
CA PRO A 251 -6.73 -3.11 29.61
C PRO A 251 -6.11 -4.46 29.98
N ASP A 252 -4.99 -4.35 30.68
CA ASP A 252 -3.91 -5.33 30.71
C ASP A 252 -4.33 -6.73 31.19
N ASN A 253 -3.93 -7.73 30.42
CA ASN A 253 -3.63 -9.07 30.92
C ASN A 253 -2.26 -9.46 30.37
N SER A 254 -1.49 -10.26 31.12
CA SER A 254 -0.15 -10.72 30.70
C SER A 254 -0.10 -11.33 29.29
N ASP A 255 -1.23 -11.85 28.80
CA ASP A 255 -1.40 -12.34 27.43
C ASP A 255 -1.37 -11.23 26.37
N GLU A 256 -1.89 -10.04 26.65
CA GLU A 256 -1.92 -8.87 25.75
C GLU A 256 -0.50 -8.36 25.51
N ALA A 257 0.27 -8.15 26.59
CA ALA A 257 1.66 -7.75 26.53
C ALA A 257 2.51 -8.76 25.72
N THR A 258 2.35 -10.06 26.02
CA THR A 258 3.06 -11.13 25.28
C THR A 258 2.67 -11.15 23.80
N THR A 259 1.39 -10.95 23.50
CA THR A 259 0.89 -10.89 22.12
C THR A 259 1.47 -9.70 21.38
N LEU A 260 1.44 -8.51 21.99
CA LEU A 260 1.98 -7.30 21.40
C LEU A 260 3.49 -7.41 21.16
N TYR A 261 4.24 -7.99 22.11
CA TYR A 261 5.68 -8.22 21.94
C TYR A 261 6.01 -9.05 20.71
N LYS A 262 5.34 -10.19 20.54
CA LYS A 262 5.54 -11.07 19.37
C LYS A 262 5.20 -10.35 18.06
N ILE A 263 4.14 -9.54 18.06
CA ILE A 263 3.76 -8.77 16.89
C ILE A 263 4.84 -7.73 16.57
N VAL A 264 5.22 -6.91 17.55
CA VAL A 264 6.25 -5.87 17.42
C VAL A 264 7.56 -6.46 16.91
N GLU A 265 8.01 -7.57 17.50
CA GLU A 265 9.22 -8.27 17.07
C GLU A 265 9.13 -8.72 15.61
N SER A 266 7.97 -9.26 15.19
CA SER A 266 7.76 -9.75 13.83
C SER A 266 7.69 -8.66 12.77
N ILE A 267 7.28 -7.44 13.13
CA ILE A 267 7.03 -6.35 12.16
C ILE A 267 7.98 -5.16 12.28
N LYS A 268 8.84 -5.07 13.31
CA LYS A 268 9.70 -3.90 13.54
C LYS A 268 10.50 -3.48 12.30
N ALA A 269 11.00 -4.47 11.55
CA ALA A 269 11.75 -4.24 10.31
C ALA A 269 10.90 -3.60 9.20
N ASP A 270 9.60 -3.90 9.17
CA ASP A 270 8.65 -3.35 8.20
C ASP A 270 8.05 -2.02 8.63
N VAL A 271 8.00 -1.75 9.95
CA VAL A 271 7.38 -0.55 10.56
C VAL A 271 8.36 0.59 10.78
N ALA A 272 9.68 0.38 10.71
CA ALA A 272 10.70 1.28 11.24
C ALA A 272 10.64 2.76 10.80
N THR A 273 10.04 3.07 9.64
CA THR A 273 9.86 4.45 9.15
C THR A 273 8.41 4.94 9.17
N SER A 274 7.47 4.10 9.61
CA SER A 274 6.04 4.42 9.69
C SER A 274 5.66 5.04 11.01
N LYS A 275 4.53 5.75 10.99
CA LYS A 275 3.87 6.19 12.22
C LYS A 275 3.09 5.04 12.85
N VAL A 276 2.98 5.09 14.17
CA VAL A 276 2.23 4.11 14.97
C VAL A 276 1.26 4.82 15.89
N ALA A 277 0.06 4.26 16.08
CA ALA A 277 -0.87 4.69 17.11
C ALA A 277 -1.33 3.47 17.93
N PHE A 278 -1.38 3.62 19.25
CA PHE A 278 -1.90 2.60 20.17
C PHE A 278 -3.27 3.04 20.68
N LEU A 279 -4.34 2.48 20.12
CA LEU A 279 -5.71 2.71 20.56
C LEU A 279 -5.97 1.83 21.78
N TYR A 280 -5.85 2.40 22.97
CA TYR A 280 -6.01 1.67 24.22
C TYR A 280 -7.42 1.84 24.75
N LYS A 281 -8.17 0.74 24.83
CA LYS A 281 -9.59 0.78 25.16
C LYS A 281 -9.80 1.24 26.60
N THR A 282 -10.66 2.24 26.79
CA THR A 282 -11.06 2.69 28.11
C THR A 282 -12.36 2.01 28.56
N GLU A 283 -12.44 1.63 29.83
CA GLU A 283 -13.64 1.04 30.42
C GLU A 283 -14.47 2.13 31.10
N GLY A 284 -15.76 2.23 30.74
CA GLY A 284 -16.68 3.18 31.36
C GLY A 284 -17.59 3.90 30.37
N ILE A 285 -18.60 4.56 30.91
CA ILE A 285 -19.44 5.55 30.21
C ILE A 285 -19.12 6.89 30.85
N TYR A 286 -18.51 7.78 30.09
CA TYR A 286 -18.17 9.12 30.57
C TYR A 286 -19.36 10.06 30.36
N SER A 287 -19.73 10.79 31.40
CA SER A 287 -20.87 11.71 31.39
C SER A 287 -20.45 13.15 31.07
N SER A 288 -19.15 13.47 31.17
CA SER A 288 -18.60 14.80 30.86
C SER A 288 -17.27 14.73 30.12
N LYS A 289 -16.82 15.88 29.61
CA LYS A 289 -15.52 16.03 28.96
C LYS A 289 -14.39 15.87 29.98
N GLU A 290 -14.56 16.39 31.18
CA GLU A 290 -13.57 16.27 32.26
C GLU A 290 -13.30 14.80 32.62
N GLU A 291 -14.35 13.98 32.76
CA GLU A 291 -14.21 12.55 33.05
C GLU A 291 -13.50 11.77 31.93
N TYR A 292 -13.70 12.18 30.67
CA TYR A 292 -13.00 11.55 29.55
C TYR A 292 -11.53 11.97 29.48
N GLU A 293 -11.23 13.22 29.84
CA GLU A 293 -9.88 13.75 29.88
C GLU A 293 -9.06 13.12 31.00
N GLU A 294 -9.66 12.87 32.18
CA GLU A 294 -9.04 12.06 33.24
C GLU A 294 -8.71 10.64 32.75
N ALA A 295 -9.66 9.98 32.08
CA ALA A 295 -9.41 8.65 31.52
C ALA A 295 -8.31 8.65 30.45
N ARG A 296 -8.11 9.75 29.72
CA ARG A 296 -6.99 9.87 28.77
C ARG A 296 -5.64 9.91 29.48
N GLU A 297 -5.56 10.62 30.61
CA GLU A 297 -4.35 10.67 31.43
C GLU A 297 -4.04 9.28 32.01
N GLU A 298 -5.04 8.56 32.53
CA GLU A 298 -4.90 7.18 33.03
C GLU A 298 -4.35 6.24 31.94
N VAL A 299 -4.83 6.35 30.70
CA VAL A 299 -4.30 5.56 29.57
C VAL A 299 -2.81 5.81 29.33
N HIS A 300 -2.34 7.06 29.45
CA HIS A 300 -0.93 7.36 29.27
C HIS A 300 -0.06 6.72 30.36
N GLU A 301 -0.56 6.68 31.61
CA GLU A 301 0.11 6.01 32.73
C GLU A 301 0.15 4.50 32.55
N ASP A 302 -0.98 3.87 32.19
CA ASP A 302 -1.08 2.43 31.91
C ASP A 302 -0.11 2.01 30.80
N MET A 303 -0.05 2.79 29.72
CA MET A 303 0.81 2.50 28.58
C MET A 303 2.31 2.70 28.87
N ALA A 304 2.68 3.34 29.99
CA ALA A 304 4.08 3.46 30.39
C ALA A 304 4.72 2.10 30.69
N ALA A 305 3.97 1.15 31.28
CA ALA A 305 4.45 -0.21 31.53
C ALA A 305 4.82 -0.96 30.22
N TYR A 306 4.13 -0.65 29.12
CA TYR A 306 4.44 -1.21 27.80
C TYR A 306 5.75 -0.66 27.22
N ASN A 307 6.24 0.51 27.66
CA ASN A 307 7.54 1.02 27.20
C ASN A 307 8.69 0.14 27.70
N GLU A 308 8.60 -0.37 28.93
CA GLU A 308 9.60 -1.26 29.54
C GLU A 308 9.65 -2.62 28.81
N LEU A 309 8.49 -3.12 28.37
CA LEU A 309 8.38 -4.36 27.58
C LEU A 309 9.27 -4.35 26.32
N PHE A 310 9.53 -3.17 25.76
CA PHE A 310 10.31 -2.99 24.53
C PHE A 310 11.74 -2.52 24.74
N GLU A 311 12.22 -2.40 25.98
CA GLU A 311 13.57 -1.90 26.27
C GLU A 311 14.65 -2.76 25.59
N GLY A 312 14.50 -4.09 25.63
CA GLY A 312 15.39 -5.03 24.93
C GLY A 312 15.43 -4.87 23.41
N LEU A 313 14.48 -4.14 22.82
CA LEU A 313 14.43 -3.83 21.38
C LEU A 313 15.02 -2.45 21.04
N LYS A 314 15.34 -1.60 22.03
CA LYS A 314 15.87 -0.23 21.86
C LYS A 314 17.40 -0.12 21.82
N GLY A 315 18.12 -1.25 21.71
CA GLY A 315 19.57 -1.31 21.88
C GLY A 315 20.42 -0.74 20.74
N ASN A 316 19.84 -0.09 19.73
CA ASN A 316 20.58 0.42 18.57
C ASN A 316 20.09 1.80 18.11
N ILE A 317 20.91 2.50 17.31
CA ILE A 317 20.67 3.89 16.91
C ILE A 317 19.36 4.06 16.13
N ILE A 318 19.01 3.10 15.26
CA ILE A 318 17.80 3.21 14.44
C ILE A 318 16.52 2.95 15.25
N SER A 319 16.62 2.29 16.40
CA SER A 319 15.49 1.96 17.27
C SER A 319 15.05 3.09 18.20
N THR A 320 15.87 4.14 18.39
CA THR A 320 15.58 5.20 19.37
C THR A 320 14.37 6.06 18.99
N ASP A 321 14.05 6.15 17.69
CA ASP A 321 13.02 7.06 17.16
C ASP A 321 11.83 6.30 16.56
N ILE A 322 11.71 5.00 16.85
CA ILE A 322 10.62 4.18 16.31
C ILE A 322 9.38 4.35 17.20
N ASP A 323 8.32 4.96 16.65
CA ASP A 323 7.02 5.12 17.33
C ASP A 323 6.53 3.80 17.96
N LEU A 324 6.75 2.66 17.27
CA LEU A 324 6.40 1.31 17.73
C LEU A 324 6.99 0.93 19.10
N LEU A 325 8.16 1.46 19.44
CA LEU A 325 8.87 1.17 20.69
C LEU A 325 8.58 2.22 21.78
N ASN A 326 7.74 3.22 21.49
CA ASN A 326 7.26 4.21 22.46
C ASN A 326 5.72 4.23 22.59
N PRO A 327 5.09 3.14 23.04
CA PRO A 327 3.65 3.07 23.21
C PRO A 327 3.01 4.23 23.96
N ALA A 328 3.58 4.67 25.09
CA ALA A 328 2.99 5.74 25.91
C ALA A 328 3.00 7.11 25.20
N GLY A 329 4.01 7.38 24.36
CA GLY A 329 4.08 8.61 23.57
C GLY A 329 3.17 8.62 22.34
N HIS A 330 2.56 7.47 22.01
CA HIS A 330 1.75 7.29 20.80
C HIS A 330 0.41 6.61 21.07
N CYS A 331 -0.05 6.63 22.33
CA CYS A 331 -1.35 6.09 22.69
C CYS A 331 -2.47 7.12 22.50
N ILE A 332 -3.66 6.61 22.20
CA ILE A 332 -4.91 7.35 22.08
C ILE A 332 -5.95 6.56 22.87
N ALA A 333 -6.61 7.20 23.84
CA ALA A 333 -7.71 6.59 24.58
C ALA A 333 -8.84 6.21 23.62
N PHE A 334 -9.22 4.94 23.58
CA PHE A 334 -10.22 4.42 22.67
C PHE A 334 -11.55 4.20 23.40
N PRO A 335 -12.55 5.09 23.20
CA PRO A 335 -13.78 5.05 23.97
C PRO A 335 -14.71 3.92 23.50
N THR A 336 -15.69 3.59 24.35
CA THR A 336 -16.80 2.73 23.93
C THR A 336 -17.64 3.43 22.87
N MET A 337 -17.57 2.94 21.63
CA MET A 337 -18.30 3.51 20.50
C MET A 337 -19.78 3.10 20.45
N ASN A 338 -20.65 4.06 20.17
CA ASN A 338 -22.08 3.90 19.96
C ASN A 338 -22.39 3.37 18.54
N LYS A 339 -23.45 2.56 18.39
CA LYS A 339 -23.78 1.95 17.10
C LYS A 339 -24.39 2.93 16.08
N VAL A 340 -24.96 4.03 16.54
CA VAL A 340 -25.84 4.89 15.73
C VAL A 340 -25.28 6.32 15.62
N ASN A 341 -25.08 6.99 16.75
CA ASN A 341 -24.69 8.40 16.78
C ASN A 341 -23.27 8.55 17.34
N LEU A 342 -22.52 9.54 16.85
CA LEU A 342 -21.26 9.93 17.47
C LEU A 342 -21.55 10.51 18.86
N SER A 343 -20.83 10.04 19.87
CA SER A 343 -20.80 10.68 21.19
C SER A 343 -19.68 11.72 21.24
N PHE A 344 -19.70 12.61 22.24
CA PHE A 344 -18.66 13.64 22.38
C PHE A 344 -17.25 13.02 22.58
N GLN A 345 -17.16 11.87 23.27
CA GLN A 345 -15.89 11.14 23.44
C GLN A 345 -15.38 10.61 22.09
N GLU A 346 -16.28 10.15 21.23
CA GLU A 346 -15.92 9.72 19.88
C GLU A 346 -15.44 10.89 19.02
N GLU A 347 -16.01 12.08 19.17
CA GLU A 347 -15.55 13.28 18.46
C GLU A 347 -14.12 13.64 18.87
N ILE A 348 -13.84 13.73 20.18
CA ILE A 348 -12.49 13.99 20.71
C ILE A 348 -11.50 12.91 20.26
N PHE A 349 -11.90 11.64 20.35
CA PHE A 349 -11.11 10.52 19.87
C PHE A 349 -10.76 10.65 18.37
N LEU A 350 -11.74 10.97 17.53
CA LEU A 350 -11.53 11.13 16.09
C LEU A 350 -10.63 12.33 15.77
N GLU A 351 -10.67 13.40 16.56
CA GLU A 351 -9.72 14.51 16.42
C GLU A 351 -8.27 14.06 16.63
N ASP A 352 -8.01 13.26 17.67
CA ASP A 352 -6.66 12.75 17.95
C ASP A 352 -6.20 11.73 16.91
N VAL A 353 -7.10 10.85 16.46
CA VAL A 353 -6.83 9.97 15.31
C VAL A 353 -6.52 10.80 14.06
N SER A 354 -7.27 11.88 13.80
CA SER A 354 -7.04 12.76 12.65
C SER A 354 -5.66 13.37 12.66
N LYS A 355 -5.23 13.94 13.80
CA LYS A 355 -3.88 14.51 13.98
C LYS A 355 -2.80 13.48 13.63
N LYS A 356 -2.93 12.26 14.17
CA LYS A 356 -1.95 11.19 13.94
C LYS A 356 -1.94 10.68 12.50
N MET A 357 -3.10 10.58 11.86
CA MET A 357 -3.23 10.24 10.45
C MET A 357 -2.61 11.30 9.54
N ILE A 358 -2.84 12.59 9.83
CA ILE A 358 -2.24 13.70 9.08
C ILE A 358 -0.71 13.66 9.21
N GLU A 359 -0.18 13.43 10.42
CA GLU A 359 1.26 13.26 10.64
C GLU A 359 1.85 12.12 9.79
N ALA A 360 1.11 11.02 9.61
CA ALA A 360 1.53 9.88 8.81
C ALA A 360 1.42 10.12 7.29
N PHE A 361 0.35 10.77 6.85
CA PHE A 361 0.06 10.96 5.43
C PHE A 361 0.79 12.14 4.81
N LYS A 362 1.10 13.15 5.64
CA LYS A 362 1.93 14.30 5.34
C LYS A 362 3.12 14.31 6.30
N PRO A 363 4.05 13.35 6.17
CA PRO A 363 5.24 13.35 7.00
C PRO A 363 5.96 14.70 6.87
N MET A 364 6.66 15.13 7.94
CA MET A 364 7.55 16.31 7.91
C MET A 364 8.25 16.38 6.56
N ASP A 365 8.23 17.56 5.95
CA ASP A 365 8.75 17.79 4.62
C ASP A 365 10.11 17.10 4.49
N GLU A 366 10.20 16.07 3.64
CA GLU A 366 11.47 15.37 3.42
C GLU A 366 12.56 16.37 3.02
N SER A 367 12.17 17.50 2.43
CA SER A 367 13.03 18.64 2.12
C SER A 367 13.74 19.23 3.34
N GLU A 368 13.09 19.32 4.51
CA GLU A 368 13.74 19.85 5.73
C GLU A 368 14.82 18.88 6.23
N ARG A 369 14.56 17.58 6.19
CA ARG A 369 15.53 16.56 6.58
C ARG A 369 16.67 16.47 5.59
N ASP A 370 16.36 16.57 4.30
CA ASP A 370 17.35 16.61 3.23
C ASP A 370 18.23 17.86 3.34
N ALA A 371 17.66 19.01 3.68
CA ALA A 371 18.40 20.24 3.94
C ALA A 371 19.31 20.10 5.17
N SER A 372 18.79 19.51 6.25
CA SER A 372 19.57 19.26 7.47
C SER A 372 20.73 18.30 7.20
N PHE A 373 20.50 17.24 6.41
CA PHE A 373 21.54 16.33 5.97
C PHE A 373 22.58 17.04 5.10
N ALA A 374 22.16 17.80 4.07
CA ALA A 374 23.09 18.54 3.21
C ALA A 374 23.92 19.58 3.98
N GLN A 375 23.33 20.25 4.97
CA GLN A 375 24.05 21.14 5.87
C GLN A 375 25.10 20.38 6.69
N LEU A 376 24.74 19.21 7.21
CA LEU A 376 25.69 18.37 7.95
C LEU A 376 26.86 17.90 7.07
N ILE A 377 26.57 17.48 5.84
CA ILE A 377 27.57 17.05 4.86
C ILE A 377 28.52 18.19 4.47
N SER A 378 28.02 19.42 4.34
CA SER A 378 28.86 20.58 3.97
C SER A 378 29.67 21.14 5.14
N SER A 379 29.22 20.95 6.38
CA SER A 379 29.86 21.47 7.59
C SER A 379 30.85 20.52 8.26
N ASN A 380 30.86 19.24 7.87
CA ASN A 380 31.74 18.23 8.45
C ASN A 380 32.46 17.43 7.35
N GLU A 381 33.78 17.63 7.25
CA GLU A 381 34.63 17.01 6.23
C GLU A 381 34.61 15.47 6.29
N ASP A 382 34.49 14.89 7.49
CA ASP A 382 34.47 13.44 7.70
C ASP A 382 33.12 12.80 7.34
N ALA A 383 32.05 13.60 7.30
CA ALA A 383 30.69 13.11 7.11
C ALA A 383 30.50 12.44 5.74
N LYS A 384 31.08 12.99 4.68
CA LYS A 384 31.04 12.39 3.33
C LYS A 384 31.66 10.99 3.31
N GLY A 385 32.84 10.85 3.91
CA GLY A 385 33.54 9.56 4.00
C GLY A 385 32.71 8.52 4.75
N PHE A 386 32.10 8.92 5.86
CA PHE A 386 31.28 8.05 6.69
C PHE A 386 30.00 7.58 5.97
N VAL A 387 29.32 8.45 5.22
CA VAL A 387 28.14 8.07 4.40
C VAL A 387 28.53 7.01 3.36
N ILE A 388 29.65 7.22 2.66
CA ILE A 388 30.14 6.28 1.64
C ILE A 388 30.49 4.93 2.28
N GLU A 389 31.16 4.95 3.45
CA GLU A 389 31.51 3.75 4.21
C GLU A 389 30.25 2.94 4.57
N ILE A 390 29.26 3.59 5.20
CA ILE A 390 27.99 2.94 5.56
C ILE A 390 27.33 2.32 4.34
N MET A 391 27.23 3.04 3.22
CA MET A 391 26.54 2.54 2.03
C MET A 391 27.29 1.40 1.32
N ARG A 392 28.63 1.41 1.32
CA ARG A 392 29.45 0.34 0.73
C ARG A 392 29.38 -0.96 1.52
N ASN A 393 29.23 -0.86 2.84
CA ASN A 393 29.22 -2.01 3.74
C ASN A 393 27.82 -2.66 3.88
N ILE A 394 26.77 -2.11 3.24
CA ILE A 394 25.47 -2.77 3.17
C ILE A 394 25.63 -4.13 2.46
N PRO A 395 25.24 -5.25 3.08
CA PRO A 395 25.38 -6.57 2.47
C PRO A 395 24.63 -6.69 1.13
N ALA A 396 25.19 -7.48 0.21
CA ALA A 396 24.46 -7.93 -0.98
C ALA A 396 23.56 -9.13 -0.62
N HIS A 397 22.49 -9.33 -1.39
CA HIS A 397 21.76 -10.60 -1.33
C HIS A 397 22.57 -11.69 -2.01
N ASP A 398 22.55 -12.90 -1.44
CA ASP A 398 23.06 -14.08 -2.10
C ASP A 398 22.12 -14.48 -3.25
N LEU A 399 22.52 -14.16 -4.48
CA LEU A 399 21.77 -14.42 -5.71
C LEU A 399 22.55 -15.40 -6.60
N GLY A 400 21.85 -16.19 -7.42
CA GLY A 400 22.52 -17.00 -8.44
C GLY A 400 23.33 -18.17 -7.88
N THR A 401 23.05 -18.62 -6.65
CA THR A 401 23.82 -19.67 -5.94
C THR A 401 23.56 -21.07 -6.49
N SER A 402 22.53 -21.27 -7.30
CA SER A 402 22.24 -22.55 -7.96
C SER A 402 22.92 -22.63 -9.33
N ASP A 403 23.14 -23.86 -9.81
CA ASP A 403 23.65 -24.10 -11.17
C ASP A 403 22.65 -23.68 -12.27
N VAL A 404 21.39 -23.48 -11.91
CA VAL A 404 20.33 -23.02 -12.82
C VAL A 404 20.37 -21.50 -12.92
N THR A 405 20.29 -20.97 -14.15
CA THR A 405 20.11 -19.53 -14.40
C THR A 405 18.69 -19.28 -14.87
N TYR A 406 18.00 -18.36 -14.20
CA TYR A 406 16.66 -17.92 -14.59
C TYR A 406 16.78 -16.62 -15.42
N SER A 407 16.55 -16.71 -16.72
CA SER A 407 16.72 -15.61 -17.69
C SER A 407 15.40 -14.88 -17.98
N THR A 408 15.47 -13.78 -18.74
CA THR A 408 14.29 -13.13 -19.33
C THR A 408 13.52 -14.07 -20.26
N ASP A 409 14.21 -14.96 -20.99
CA ASP A 409 13.55 -15.97 -21.83
C ASP A 409 12.71 -16.97 -21.01
N ALA A 410 13.16 -17.27 -19.79
CA ALA A 410 12.39 -18.10 -18.86
C ALA A 410 11.12 -17.39 -18.37
N VAL A 411 11.15 -16.04 -18.26
CA VAL A 411 9.95 -15.23 -17.99
C VAL A 411 9.03 -15.23 -19.20
N ILE A 412 9.56 -14.96 -20.40
CA ILE A 412 8.79 -14.97 -21.67
C ILE A 412 8.08 -16.31 -21.84
N SER A 413 8.78 -17.42 -21.61
CA SER A 413 8.23 -18.78 -21.69
C SER A 413 7.20 -19.11 -20.60
N GLY A 414 7.18 -18.31 -19.53
CA GLY A 414 6.25 -18.47 -18.40
C GLY A 414 4.83 -18.00 -18.67
N ASN A 415 4.57 -17.30 -19.78
CA ASN A 415 3.26 -16.74 -20.16
C ASN A 415 2.62 -15.97 -18.99
N HIS A 416 3.26 -14.86 -18.61
CA HIS A 416 2.79 -14.00 -17.52
C HIS A 416 1.69 -13.04 -18.00
N ASP A 417 0.80 -12.67 -17.08
CA ASP A 417 -0.23 -11.65 -17.32
C ASP A 417 0.02 -10.45 -16.40
N ARG A 418 -0.20 -9.25 -16.90
CA ARG A 418 0.00 -8.04 -16.09
C ARG A 418 -0.97 -7.94 -14.89
N VAL A 419 -2.13 -8.60 -14.96
CA VAL A 419 -3.13 -8.62 -13.89
C VAL A 419 -2.82 -9.77 -12.93
N MET A 420 -2.59 -9.46 -11.65
CA MET A 420 -2.18 -10.45 -10.64
C MET A 420 -3.07 -11.69 -10.57
N THR A 421 -4.39 -11.56 -10.75
CA THR A 421 -5.34 -12.69 -10.71
C THR A 421 -5.17 -13.62 -11.91
N LYS A 422 -4.91 -13.04 -13.09
CA LYS A 422 -4.65 -13.79 -14.33
C LYS A 422 -3.24 -14.39 -14.36
N ASP A 423 -2.29 -13.78 -13.66
CA ASP A 423 -0.94 -14.33 -13.45
C ASP A 423 -0.89 -15.45 -12.40
N ASN A 424 -2.03 -15.85 -11.81
CA ASN A 424 -2.08 -16.76 -10.67
C ASN A 424 -1.23 -16.28 -9.48
N TYR A 425 -1.15 -14.96 -9.28
CA TYR A 425 -0.40 -14.28 -8.23
C TYR A 425 1.10 -14.64 -8.20
N ARG A 426 1.68 -15.09 -9.31
CA ARG A 426 3.07 -15.56 -9.37
C ARG A 426 4.05 -14.44 -9.02
N PHE A 427 4.02 -13.32 -9.75
CA PHE A 427 4.87 -12.17 -9.43
C PHE A 427 4.48 -11.48 -8.12
N HIS A 428 3.17 -11.37 -7.85
CA HIS A 428 2.66 -10.76 -6.63
C HIS A 428 3.21 -11.43 -5.36
N ASN A 429 3.25 -12.77 -5.32
CA ASN A 429 3.78 -13.52 -4.17
C ASN A 429 5.30 -13.41 -4.06
N ASP A 430 6.01 -13.46 -5.19
CA ASP A 430 7.47 -13.30 -5.22
C ASP A 430 7.86 -11.91 -4.70
N LEU A 431 7.10 -10.88 -5.07
CA LEU A 431 7.30 -9.50 -4.62
C LEU A 431 7.15 -9.34 -3.11
N ARG A 432 6.11 -9.92 -2.52
CA ARG A 432 5.92 -9.90 -1.05
C ARG A 432 7.15 -10.46 -0.33
N THR A 433 7.70 -11.55 -0.85
CA THR A 433 8.89 -12.17 -0.25
C THR A 433 10.14 -11.35 -0.49
N ALA A 434 10.29 -10.75 -1.68
CA ALA A 434 11.39 -9.86 -2.01
C ALA A 434 11.44 -8.64 -1.07
N TYR A 435 10.28 -8.02 -0.80
CA TYR A 435 10.19 -6.92 0.16
C TYR A 435 10.65 -7.32 1.56
N ALA A 436 10.13 -8.42 2.09
CA ALA A 436 10.51 -8.89 3.42
C ALA A 436 12.02 -9.19 3.52
N LYS A 437 12.63 -9.77 2.48
CA LYS A 437 14.07 -10.02 2.42
C LYS A 437 14.88 -8.72 2.45
N GLU A 438 14.51 -7.73 1.65
CA GLU A 438 15.23 -6.44 1.61
C GLU A 438 15.07 -5.65 2.91
N SER A 439 13.84 -5.52 3.43
CA SER A 439 13.58 -4.84 4.71
C SER A 439 14.38 -5.46 5.85
N ARG A 440 14.42 -6.80 5.92
CA ARG A 440 15.20 -7.52 6.92
C ARG A 440 16.70 -7.26 6.77
N LEU A 441 17.24 -7.35 5.55
CA LEU A 441 18.67 -7.09 5.31
C LEU A 441 19.08 -5.69 5.78
N LEU A 442 18.30 -4.67 5.41
CA LEU A 442 18.57 -3.30 5.84
C LEU A 442 18.44 -3.17 7.37
N ASN A 443 17.37 -3.69 7.97
CA ASN A 443 17.19 -3.65 9.41
C ASN A 443 18.34 -4.34 10.15
N ASP A 444 18.75 -5.53 9.72
CA ASP A 444 19.78 -6.31 10.39
C ASP A 444 21.14 -5.61 10.32
N TYR A 445 21.49 -5.07 9.14
CA TYR A 445 22.71 -4.27 8.98
C TYR A 445 22.69 -3.01 9.88
N PHE A 446 21.62 -2.22 9.82
CA PHE A 446 21.54 -0.96 10.56
C PHE A 446 21.32 -1.16 12.08
N SER A 447 20.82 -2.33 12.50
CA SER A 447 20.71 -2.70 13.91
C SER A 447 22.06 -2.97 14.57
N THR A 448 23.13 -3.14 13.79
CA THR A 448 24.50 -3.31 14.33
C THR A 448 25.09 -2.02 14.89
N PHE A 449 24.57 -0.84 14.50
CA PHE A 449 25.08 0.45 14.95
C PHE A 449 24.52 0.82 16.33
N LYS A 450 25.37 0.83 17.36
CA LYS A 450 24.99 1.19 18.73
C LYS A 450 25.48 2.58 19.09
N ALA A 451 24.74 3.28 19.95
CA ALA A 451 25.10 4.64 20.39
C ALA A 451 26.44 4.68 21.15
N GLU A 452 26.80 3.60 21.83
CA GLU A 452 28.09 3.43 22.53
C GLU A 452 29.28 3.39 21.56
N ASP A 453 29.11 2.74 20.41
CA ASP A 453 30.15 2.60 19.37
C ASP A 453 30.26 3.87 18.49
N TYR A 454 29.18 4.66 18.43
CA TYR A 454 29.07 5.89 17.63
C TYR A 454 28.55 7.05 18.50
N PRO A 455 29.35 7.54 19.47
CA PRO A 455 28.91 8.55 20.42
C PRO A 455 28.69 9.93 19.79
N GLU A 456 29.28 10.21 18.62
CA GLU A 456 29.11 11.50 17.96
C GLU A 456 27.71 11.66 17.36
N GLU A 457 26.99 12.70 17.79
CA GLU A 457 25.60 12.98 17.39
C GLU A 457 25.42 13.01 15.86
N TRP A 458 26.38 13.62 15.15
CA TRP A 458 26.32 13.71 13.70
C TRP A 458 26.39 12.34 12.99
N LYS A 459 27.13 11.36 13.55
CA LYS A 459 27.18 10.00 12.99
C LYS A 459 25.83 9.30 13.17
N GLN A 460 25.22 9.47 14.34
CA GLN A 460 23.90 8.91 14.61
C GLN A 460 22.83 9.50 13.68
N ILE A 461 22.88 10.81 13.42
CA ILE A 461 22.01 11.48 12.45
C ILE A 461 22.18 10.88 11.05
N ILE A 462 23.42 10.67 10.59
CA ILE A 462 23.71 10.05 9.28
C ILE A 462 23.17 8.62 9.21
N ILE A 463 23.44 7.79 10.21
CA ILE A 463 22.96 6.40 10.27
C ILE A 463 21.44 6.37 10.15
N LYS A 464 20.74 7.19 10.93
CA LYS A 464 19.27 7.31 10.88
C LYS A 464 18.78 7.80 9.52
N TYR A 465 19.43 8.81 8.94
CA TYR A 465 19.05 9.37 7.65
C TYR A 465 19.16 8.35 6.52
N VAL A 466 20.31 7.67 6.41
CA VAL A 466 20.56 6.67 5.36
C VAL A 466 19.59 5.50 5.51
N TYR A 467 19.44 4.95 6.72
CA TYR A 467 18.49 3.86 6.96
C TYR A 467 17.06 4.24 6.57
N ARG A 468 16.62 5.45 6.95
CA ARG A 468 15.28 5.95 6.64
C ARG A 468 15.07 6.12 5.13
N LYS A 469 16.00 6.73 4.40
CA LYS A 469 15.87 6.95 2.95
C LYS A 469 15.83 5.64 2.17
N LEU A 470 16.70 4.68 2.53
CA LEU A 470 16.70 3.36 1.90
C LEU A 470 15.41 2.59 2.19
N SER A 471 15.00 2.55 3.46
CA SER A 471 13.78 1.84 3.88
C SER A 471 12.52 2.46 3.27
N ALA A 472 12.42 3.79 3.22
CA ALA A 472 11.30 4.49 2.60
C ALA A 472 11.21 4.19 1.09
N SER A 473 12.35 4.16 0.38
CA SER A 473 12.35 3.90 -1.06
C SER A 473 12.00 2.44 -1.41
N VAL A 474 12.48 1.46 -0.65
CA VAL A 474 12.06 0.05 -0.81
C VAL A 474 10.55 -0.09 -0.59
N ARG A 475 9.97 0.75 0.26
CA ARG A 475 8.55 0.76 0.59
C ARG A 475 7.67 1.51 -0.41
N ALA A 476 8.19 2.52 -1.08
CA ALA A 476 7.47 3.24 -2.13
C ALA A 476 7.56 2.48 -3.47
N ASP A 477 6.45 1.89 -3.92
CA ASP A 477 6.35 1.38 -5.29
C ASP A 477 6.57 2.54 -6.28
N ARG A 478 7.41 2.31 -7.29
CA ARG A 478 7.82 3.34 -8.26
C ARG A 478 7.96 2.71 -9.63
N GLY A 479 7.42 3.35 -10.65
CA GLY A 479 7.51 2.92 -12.03
C GLY A 479 6.66 3.75 -12.97
N LEU A 480 6.81 3.50 -14.27
CA LEU A 480 6.16 4.30 -15.31
C LEU A 480 4.73 3.82 -15.59
N GLY A 481 4.48 2.52 -15.43
CA GLY A 481 3.19 1.93 -15.75
C GLY A 481 2.08 2.34 -14.79
N VAL A 482 0.94 2.77 -15.34
CA VAL A 482 -0.30 3.03 -14.60
C VAL A 482 -1.40 2.08 -15.06
N GLY A 483 -1.93 1.28 -14.15
CA GLY A 483 -3.09 0.43 -14.40
C GLY A 483 -4.36 1.08 -13.86
N THR A 484 -5.40 1.18 -14.68
CA THR A 484 -6.71 1.74 -14.27
C THR A 484 -7.82 0.69 -14.21
N HIS A 485 -7.49 -0.59 -14.37
CA HIS A 485 -8.51 -1.64 -14.36
C HIS A 485 -8.96 -1.93 -12.92
N PRO A 486 -10.28 -2.09 -12.63
CA PRO A 486 -10.79 -2.34 -11.27
C PRO A 486 -10.25 -3.58 -10.56
N TRP A 487 -9.73 -4.55 -11.33
CA TRP A 487 -9.15 -5.81 -10.86
C TRP A 487 -7.61 -5.78 -10.77
N GLU A 488 -7.00 -4.62 -10.99
CA GLU A 488 -5.57 -4.41 -10.77
C GLU A 488 -5.29 -3.92 -9.35
N GLU A 489 -4.06 -4.18 -8.91
CA GLU A 489 -3.53 -3.52 -7.72
C GLU A 489 -3.35 -2.02 -8.00
N TYR A 490 -3.46 -1.20 -6.95
CA TYR A 490 -3.07 0.20 -7.01
C TYR A 490 -1.93 0.48 -6.02
N PRO A 491 -0.71 0.82 -6.50
CA PRO A 491 -0.29 0.82 -7.91
C PRO A 491 -0.23 -0.61 -8.50
N ALA A 492 -0.17 -0.73 -9.83
CA ALA A 492 -0.19 -2.00 -10.56
C ALA A 492 1.14 -2.76 -10.45
N ARG A 493 1.47 -3.26 -9.25
CA ARG A 493 2.79 -3.81 -8.89
C ARG A 493 3.28 -4.93 -9.80
N THR A 494 2.39 -5.81 -10.26
CA THR A 494 2.76 -6.89 -11.21
C THR A 494 3.35 -6.29 -12.49
N MET A 495 2.75 -5.24 -13.04
CA MET A 495 3.27 -4.50 -14.18
C MET A 495 4.58 -3.75 -13.86
N LEU A 496 4.72 -3.20 -12.65
CA LEU A 496 5.95 -2.51 -12.22
C LEU A 496 7.16 -3.47 -12.10
N ILE A 497 6.91 -4.74 -11.79
CA ILE A 497 7.91 -5.80 -11.82
C ILE A 497 8.29 -6.10 -13.26
N GLU A 498 7.31 -6.32 -14.13
CA GLU A 498 7.52 -6.63 -15.56
C GLU A 498 8.35 -5.54 -16.25
N GLU A 499 8.04 -4.26 -16.04
CA GLU A 499 8.86 -3.17 -16.60
C GLU A 499 10.31 -3.20 -16.10
N SER A 500 10.56 -3.66 -14.87
CA SER A 500 11.91 -3.71 -14.30
C SER A 500 12.67 -4.94 -14.79
N ILE A 501 11.96 -6.03 -15.09
CA ILE A 501 12.53 -7.23 -15.73
C ILE A 501 12.99 -6.92 -17.16
N PHE A 502 12.21 -6.09 -17.88
CA PHE A 502 12.45 -5.70 -19.28
C PHE A 502 12.84 -4.21 -19.40
N ALA A 503 13.59 -3.68 -18.42
CA ALA A 503 13.91 -2.26 -18.32
C ALA A 503 14.64 -1.72 -19.55
N ASP A 504 15.50 -2.52 -20.16
CA ASP A 504 16.20 -2.22 -21.40
C ASP A 504 15.24 -1.95 -22.56
N LYS A 505 14.31 -2.89 -22.81
CA LYS A 505 13.29 -2.77 -23.87
C LYS A 505 12.32 -1.62 -23.60
N ILE A 506 11.88 -1.46 -22.36
CA ILE A 506 10.95 -0.38 -21.98
C ILE A 506 11.59 0.97 -22.29
N LEU A 507 12.83 1.19 -21.84
CA LEU A 507 13.57 2.43 -22.09
C LEU A 507 13.83 2.66 -23.58
N GLU A 508 14.13 1.63 -24.35
CA GLU A 508 14.33 1.73 -25.80
C GLU A 508 13.04 2.15 -26.52
N TYR A 509 11.90 1.58 -26.15
CA TYR A 509 10.63 1.85 -26.83
C TYR A 509 10.08 3.25 -26.53
N ILE A 510 10.34 3.77 -25.34
CA ILE A 510 9.88 5.11 -24.95
C ILE A 510 10.90 6.20 -25.25
N ALA A 511 12.11 5.85 -25.70
CA ALA A 511 13.13 6.81 -26.06
C ALA A 511 12.63 7.72 -27.19
N ASP A 512 12.83 9.04 -27.03
CA ASP A 512 12.48 10.07 -28.00
C ASP A 512 10.98 10.19 -28.35
N GLU A 513 10.09 9.50 -27.63
CA GLU A 513 8.65 9.59 -27.80
C GLU A 513 8.07 10.82 -27.09
N ASP A 514 7.09 11.48 -27.70
CA ASP A 514 6.36 12.57 -27.05
C ASP A 514 5.55 12.03 -25.85
N GLU A 515 5.51 12.79 -24.75
CA GLU A 515 4.78 12.41 -23.52
C GLU A 515 3.32 12.01 -23.79
N ARG A 516 2.69 12.58 -24.83
CA ARG A 516 1.29 12.28 -25.18
C ARG A 516 1.11 10.96 -25.92
N SER A 517 2.20 10.37 -26.42
CA SER A 517 2.20 9.16 -27.26
C SER A 517 2.87 7.96 -26.59
N ILE A 518 3.54 8.16 -25.45
CA ILE A 518 4.36 7.16 -24.73
C ILE A 518 3.59 5.89 -24.30
N ASN A 519 2.27 5.97 -24.16
CA ASN A 519 1.41 4.85 -23.75
C ASN A 519 1.52 3.62 -24.65
N GLU A 520 1.47 3.80 -25.97
CA GLU A 520 1.46 2.67 -26.91
C GLU A 520 2.85 2.02 -27.09
N PRO A 521 3.96 2.79 -27.22
CA PRO A 521 5.30 2.22 -27.15
C PRO A 521 5.55 1.43 -25.86
N TYR A 522 5.14 1.94 -24.69
CA TYR A 522 5.24 1.22 -23.42
C TYR A 522 4.49 -0.12 -23.45
N ARG A 523 3.22 -0.13 -23.87
CA ARG A 523 2.43 -1.38 -23.99
C ARG A 523 3.04 -2.36 -24.97
N ARG A 524 3.57 -1.87 -26.08
CA ARG A 524 4.18 -2.69 -27.13
C ARG A 524 5.43 -3.40 -26.61
N ALA A 525 6.28 -2.73 -25.83
CA ALA A 525 7.44 -3.36 -25.20
C ALA A 525 7.06 -4.55 -24.31
N LEU A 526 5.97 -4.43 -23.54
CA LEU A 526 5.45 -5.54 -22.72
C LEU A 526 4.85 -6.67 -23.58
N ARG A 527 4.05 -6.34 -24.60
CA ARG A 527 3.46 -7.35 -25.52
C ARG A 527 4.53 -8.14 -26.26
N GLU A 528 5.55 -7.48 -26.76
CA GLU A 528 6.69 -8.11 -27.44
C GLU A 528 7.61 -8.89 -26.49
N SER A 529 7.41 -8.72 -25.18
CA SER A 529 8.02 -9.55 -24.13
C SER A 529 7.08 -10.66 -23.65
N ASN A 530 6.05 -10.99 -24.44
CA ASN A 530 5.07 -12.06 -24.19
C ASN A 530 4.30 -11.91 -22.85
N ILE A 531 4.10 -10.68 -22.40
CA ILE A 531 3.15 -10.38 -21.33
C ILE A 531 1.75 -10.32 -21.94
N SER A 532 0.80 -11.05 -21.35
CA SER A 532 -0.60 -11.02 -21.77
C SER A 532 -1.41 -9.97 -21.02
N SER A 533 -2.48 -9.53 -21.67
CA SER A 533 -3.57 -8.80 -21.01
C SER A 533 -4.80 -8.76 -21.92
N ALA A 534 -5.98 -8.94 -21.32
CA ALA A 534 -7.26 -8.67 -21.99
C ALA A 534 -7.66 -7.17 -21.96
N THR A 535 -6.95 -6.35 -21.16
CA THR A 535 -7.34 -4.99 -20.79
C THR A 535 -6.19 -4.00 -21.04
N TRP A 536 -5.45 -4.18 -22.15
CA TRP A 536 -4.40 -3.26 -22.60
C TRP A 536 -4.86 -1.80 -22.74
N ASN A 537 -6.14 -1.58 -23.03
CA ASN A 537 -6.76 -0.26 -23.09
C ASN A 537 -6.79 0.47 -21.74
N CYS A 538 -6.64 -0.25 -20.62
CA CYS A 538 -6.57 0.28 -19.26
C CYS A 538 -5.13 0.53 -18.78
N VAL A 539 -4.12 0.43 -19.66
CA VAL A 539 -2.71 0.67 -19.31
C VAL A 539 -2.29 2.06 -19.77
N GLY A 540 -1.80 2.89 -18.87
CA GLY A 540 -1.09 4.13 -19.15
C GLY A 540 0.39 4.04 -18.80
N CYS A 541 1.13 5.07 -19.20
CA CYS A 541 2.52 5.30 -18.89
C CYS A 541 2.66 6.79 -18.53
N ILE A 542 3.27 7.07 -17.38
CA ILE A 542 3.56 8.44 -16.93
C ILE A 542 5.03 8.76 -17.16
N ASN A 543 5.33 10.05 -17.38
CA ASN A 543 6.70 10.52 -17.43
C ASN A 543 7.14 10.96 -16.02
N ASP A 544 7.80 10.05 -15.29
CA ASP A 544 8.31 10.30 -13.94
C ASP A 544 9.85 10.12 -13.91
N GLU A 545 10.58 11.18 -13.56
CA GLU A 545 12.04 11.23 -13.60
C GLU A 545 12.67 10.17 -12.69
N ASP A 546 12.10 10.00 -11.50
CA ASP A 546 12.55 9.04 -10.51
C ASP A 546 12.38 7.59 -11.02
N SER A 547 11.27 7.31 -11.69
CA SER A 547 10.97 6.02 -12.33
C SER A 547 11.88 5.74 -13.52
N LEU A 548 12.15 6.74 -14.36
CA LEU A 548 13.12 6.65 -15.45
C LEU A 548 14.52 6.35 -14.91
N THR A 549 14.95 7.09 -13.88
CA THR A 549 16.26 6.89 -13.25
C THR A 549 16.36 5.51 -12.61
N LYS A 550 15.29 5.02 -11.95
CA LYS A 550 15.21 3.64 -11.43
C LYS A 550 15.46 2.64 -12.56
N LEU A 551 14.73 2.74 -13.68
CA LEU A 551 14.88 1.81 -14.81
C LEU A 551 16.27 1.89 -15.45
N ALA A 552 16.84 3.08 -15.58
CA ALA A 552 18.20 3.26 -16.09
C ALA A 552 19.23 2.55 -15.18
N ILE A 553 19.12 2.71 -13.86
CA ILE A 553 19.97 1.98 -12.92
C ILE A 553 19.77 0.46 -13.03
N VAL A 554 18.53 -0.01 -13.20
CA VAL A 554 18.26 -1.43 -13.40
C VAL A 554 18.96 -1.95 -14.65
N LYS A 555 18.82 -1.24 -15.78
CA LYS A 555 19.46 -1.56 -17.06
C LYS A 555 20.98 -1.66 -16.92
N GLU A 556 21.62 -0.64 -16.36
CA GLU A 556 23.08 -0.54 -16.30
C GLU A 556 23.70 -1.45 -15.24
N CYS A 557 23.03 -1.64 -14.10
CA CYS A 557 23.64 -2.29 -12.93
C CYS A 557 23.06 -3.66 -12.57
N LEU A 558 21.81 -3.97 -12.94
CA LEU A 558 21.07 -5.11 -12.34
C LEU A 558 20.62 -6.17 -13.35
N LEU A 559 20.47 -5.84 -14.65
CA LEU A 559 20.10 -6.85 -15.66
C LEU A 559 21.17 -7.94 -15.85
N ASN A 560 22.45 -7.58 -15.68
CA ASN A 560 23.59 -8.49 -15.81
C ASN A 560 23.86 -9.34 -14.57
N VAL A 561 23.14 -9.10 -13.46
CA VAL A 561 23.30 -9.91 -12.24
C VAL A 561 22.62 -11.27 -12.44
N ARG A 562 23.39 -12.34 -12.24
CA ARG A 562 22.89 -13.71 -12.33
C ARG A 562 21.87 -13.98 -11.23
N VAL A 563 20.76 -14.60 -11.60
CA VAL A 563 19.68 -15.05 -10.69
C VAL A 563 19.28 -16.48 -11.02
N SER A 564 18.85 -17.24 -10.01
CA SER A 564 18.49 -18.66 -10.11
C SER A 564 16.99 -18.93 -10.19
N SER A 565 16.16 -17.94 -9.87
CA SER A 565 14.71 -18.12 -9.77
C SER A 565 13.96 -16.83 -10.13
N ARG A 566 12.66 -16.97 -10.40
CA ARG A 566 11.75 -15.83 -10.59
C ARG A 566 11.76 -14.89 -9.39
N GLN A 567 11.75 -15.46 -8.18
CA GLN A 567 11.81 -14.69 -6.95
C GLN A 567 13.10 -13.87 -6.82
N GLU A 568 14.26 -14.45 -7.12
CA GLU A 568 15.54 -13.72 -7.14
C GLU A 568 15.54 -12.63 -8.21
N MET A 569 14.92 -12.87 -9.37
CA MET A 569 14.78 -11.85 -10.41
C MET A 569 13.96 -10.65 -9.94
N VAL A 570 12.83 -10.88 -9.26
CA VAL A 570 11.99 -9.82 -8.67
C VAL A 570 12.77 -9.04 -7.60
N LEU A 571 13.47 -9.75 -6.72
CA LEU A 571 14.31 -9.15 -5.67
C LEU A 571 15.42 -8.29 -6.28
N CYS A 572 16.15 -8.82 -7.27
CA CYS A 572 17.28 -8.14 -7.87
C CYS A 572 16.84 -6.92 -8.69
N ARG A 573 15.87 -7.08 -9.60
CA ARG A 573 15.58 -6.08 -10.62
C ARG A 573 14.58 -5.03 -10.17
N TYR A 574 13.51 -5.42 -9.48
CA TYR A 574 12.52 -4.44 -9.02
C TYR A 574 12.91 -3.89 -7.64
N VAL A 575 12.96 -4.73 -6.60
CA VAL A 575 13.24 -4.28 -5.23
C VAL A 575 14.67 -3.72 -5.11
N GLY A 576 15.65 -4.36 -5.73
CA GLY A 576 17.01 -3.84 -5.83
C GLY A 576 17.09 -2.50 -6.56
N GLY A 577 16.27 -2.30 -7.59
CA GLY A 577 16.10 -1.01 -8.26
C GLY A 577 15.57 0.08 -7.32
N LEU A 578 14.55 -0.23 -6.51
CA LEU A 578 14.00 0.68 -5.50
C LEU A 578 15.01 1.08 -4.43
N ARG A 579 15.89 0.15 -4.00
CA ARG A 579 17.01 0.50 -3.11
C ARG A 579 18.03 1.38 -3.81
N LYS A 580 18.41 1.02 -5.04
CA LYS A 580 19.50 1.67 -5.78
C LYS A 580 19.19 3.12 -6.14
N ILE A 581 17.94 3.44 -6.47
CA ILE A 581 17.54 4.84 -6.70
C ILE A 581 17.70 5.69 -5.42
N ALA A 582 17.42 5.15 -4.23
CA ALA A 582 17.69 5.87 -2.99
C ALA A 582 19.19 6.04 -2.71
N GLN A 583 20.01 5.01 -2.98
CA GLN A 583 21.47 5.15 -2.91
C GLN A 583 21.97 6.25 -3.83
N TYR A 584 21.45 6.30 -5.07
CA TYR A 584 21.75 7.35 -6.03
C TYR A 584 21.38 8.74 -5.50
N ARG A 585 20.14 8.93 -5.01
CA ARG A 585 19.68 10.22 -4.46
C ARG A 585 20.44 10.67 -3.20
N ILE A 586 20.96 9.74 -2.40
CA ILE A 586 21.84 10.08 -1.27
C ILE A 586 23.20 10.55 -1.78
N LEU A 587 23.78 9.83 -2.75
CA LEU A 587 25.08 10.17 -3.35
C LEU A 587 25.07 11.50 -4.08
N GLU A 588 23.98 11.81 -4.79
CA GLU A 588 23.75 13.09 -5.47
C GLU A 588 23.85 14.29 -4.49
N LYS A 589 23.50 14.09 -3.22
CA LYS A 589 23.62 15.12 -2.18
C LYS A 589 25.01 15.24 -1.55
N LEU A 590 25.96 14.37 -1.94
CA LEU A 590 27.35 14.45 -1.48
C LEU A 590 28.24 15.28 -2.40
N GLU A 591 27.79 15.52 -3.63
CA GLU A 591 28.40 16.47 -4.58
C GLU A 591 28.15 17.91 -4.11
#